data_AF-A0A9Q9ENF6-F1
#
_entry.id   AF-A0A9Q9ENF6-F1
#
_cell.length_a   1.000
_cell.length_b   1.000
_cell.length_c   1.000
_cell.angle_alpha   90.00
_cell.angle_beta   90.00
_cell.angle_gamma   90.00
#
_symmetry.space_group_name_H-M   'P 1'
#
loop_
_entity.id
_entity.type
_entity.pdbx_description
1 polymer ?
#
loop_
_entity_poly.entity_id
_entity_poly.type
_entity_poly.pdbx_seq_one_letter_code
_entity_poly.pdbx_strand_id
1 'polypeptide(L)'
;MHILLTGFNQNQCTRQYYLRQQLKVVPSHYSLYNCLLSLGHTVDQRPVVLGEDLSQYDECIVYIAGPRQRVSKHFYAGLWAVSRHPKCVLSFDDWQVNSMWKDVVSIAQGETNELWGKFVLSVNGKTIQEVKLYEKELRDGLDVIMQKRNRMVVSAFQTQHLSEEDEYGPHLLFEQIGYPRERLFVFNPNPFHRNRTWEDPLHEGIENPSWTLSSKEEQSNCRPEKRHRFNFASLVQSKTQKWLKQQSGMERRKRERVAKTSQLPSHIGAWPLDLYGSRAGAQKRLTEDEMVQVITHDWGCLMPKYDHAGSGWWRARPLQCADAGSILIGDDTELAVLYGWNYPFYGHTARDIASMSDEELEDIASVQKELLYYNHPLDPKVQQAEVLKVLMAPK
;
A
#
# COMPACT_ATOMS: atom_id res chain seq x y z
N MET A 1 11.85 -24.04 -0.80
CA MET A 1 12.88 -23.10 -0.32
C MET A 1 12.58 -22.74 1.12
N HIS A 2 13.62 -22.49 1.90
CA HIS A 2 13.54 -21.78 3.18
C HIS A 2 13.81 -20.29 2.93
N ILE A 3 12.79 -19.46 3.14
CA ILE A 3 12.80 -18.04 2.76
C ILE A 3 12.73 -17.16 4.01
N LEU A 4 13.60 -16.16 4.08
CA LEU A 4 13.53 -15.10 5.09
C LEU A 4 12.82 -13.87 4.53
N LEU A 5 11.73 -13.45 5.18
CA LEU A 5 11.15 -12.11 5.05
C LEU A 5 11.68 -11.22 6.18
N THR A 6 12.41 -10.16 5.81
CA THR A 6 12.94 -9.19 6.77
C THR A 6 12.95 -7.79 6.17
N GLY A 7 13.47 -6.81 6.88
CA GLY A 7 13.50 -5.44 6.37
C GLY A 7 13.90 -4.42 7.40
N PHE A 8 13.72 -3.15 7.04
CA PHE A 8 14.19 -2.04 7.86
C PHE A 8 13.16 -1.62 8.91
N ASN A 9 11.88 -1.98 8.71
CA ASN A 9 10.77 -1.65 9.60
C ASN A 9 10.28 -2.87 10.38
N GLN A 10 9.89 -2.67 11.64
CA GLN A 10 9.27 -3.70 12.47
C GLN A 10 8.00 -4.29 11.84
N ASN A 11 7.20 -3.47 11.14
CA ASN A 11 5.97 -3.94 10.48
C ASN A 11 6.27 -5.06 9.49
N GLN A 12 7.23 -4.81 8.59
CA GLN A 12 7.67 -5.74 7.54
C GLN A 12 8.36 -6.99 8.11
N CYS A 13 8.87 -6.92 9.33
CA CYS A 13 9.55 -8.02 10.03
C CYS A 13 8.61 -8.82 10.93
N THR A 14 7.32 -8.50 10.99
CA THR A 14 6.39 -9.16 11.91
C THR A 14 5.01 -9.22 11.28
N ARG A 15 4.62 -10.44 10.88
CA ARG A 15 3.42 -10.69 10.08
C ARG A 15 2.16 -9.96 10.53
N GLN A 16 1.88 -10.00 11.84
CA GLN A 16 0.66 -9.44 12.42
C GLN A 16 0.93 -8.15 13.22
N TYR A 17 2.01 -7.42 12.92
CA TYR A 17 2.36 -6.21 13.65
C TYR A 17 1.24 -5.16 13.62
N TYR A 18 0.43 -5.14 12.55
CA TYR A 18 -0.74 -4.26 12.45
C TYR A 18 -1.73 -4.41 13.61
N LEU A 19 -1.89 -5.60 14.21
CA LEU A 19 -2.79 -5.77 15.37
C LEU A 19 -2.38 -4.90 16.56
N ARG A 20 -1.10 -4.54 16.65
CA ARG A 20 -0.53 -3.64 17.67
C ARG A 20 -0.54 -2.17 17.26
N GLN A 21 -0.87 -1.88 16.00
CA GLN A 21 -0.95 -0.53 15.49
C GLN A 21 -2.31 0.08 15.78
N GLN A 22 -2.33 1.39 16.00
CA GLN A 22 -3.57 2.13 16.27
C GLN A 22 -4.63 1.99 15.17
N LEU A 23 -4.21 1.97 13.90
CA LEU A 23 -5.15 1.88 12.77
C LEU A 23 -5.45 0.43 12.36
N LYS A 24 -4.67 -0.54 12.85
CA LYS A 24 -4.79 -1.96 12.49
C LYS A 24 -4.86 -2.27 10.98
N VAL A 25 -4.29 -1.43 10.12
CA VAL A 25 -4.30 -1.62 8.66
C VAL A 25 -3.47 -2.86 8.31
N VAL A 26 -4.09 -3.84 7.66
CA VAL A 26 -3.37 -5.03 7.20
C VAL A 26 -2.42 -4.65 6.05
N PRO A 27 -1.11 -4.88 6.17
CA PRO A 27 -0.12 -4.49 5.17
C PRO A 27 0.02 -5.53 4.06
N SER A 28 0.51 -5.12 2.89
CA SER A 28 0.64 -5.96 1.71
C SER A 28 1.52 -7.20 1.92
N HIS A 29 2.57 -7.07 2.74
CA HIS A 29 3.48 -8.17 3.06
C HIS A 29 2.81 -9.35 3.77
N TYR A 30 1.64 -9.14 4.41
CA TYR A 30 0.84 -10.22 4.97
C TYR A 30 0.43 -11.22 3.87
N SER A 31 0.05 -10.68 2.70
CA SER A 31 -0.32 -11.47 1.53
C SER A 31 0.88 -12.19 0.91
N LEU A 32 2.02 -11.51 0.78
CA LEU A 32 3.23 -12.14 0.24
C LEU A 32 3.65 -13.36 1.09
N TYR A 33 3.65 -13.22 2.42
CA TYR A 33 3.94 -14.33 3.33
C TYR A 33 3.02 -15.54 3.08
N ASN A 34 1.70 -15.31 3.04
CA ASN A 34 0.72 -16.36 2.83
C ASN A 34 0.86 -17.03 1.44
N CYS A 35 1.14 -16.24 0.40
CA CYS A 35 1.40 -16.77 -0.94
C CYS A 35 2.62 -17.70 -0.97
N LEU A 36 3.71 -17.30 -0.31
CA LEU A 36 4.93 -18.12 -0.20
C LEU A 36 4.68 -19.45 0.53
N LEU A 37 3.91 -19.44 1.62
CA LEU A 37 3.48 -20.68 2.28
C LEU A 37 2.65 -21.56 1.35
N SER A 38 1.72 -20.96 0.60
CA SER A 38 0.87 -21.67 -0.35
C SER A 38 1.63 -22.27 -1.53
N LEU A 39 2.79 -21.70 -1.88
CA LEU A 39 3.75 -22.26 -2.83
C LEU A 39 4.59 -23.43 -2.25
N GLY A 40 4.35 -23.82 -0.99
CA GLY A 40 5.06 -24.90 -0.31
C GLY A 40 6.45 -24.50 0.19
N HIS A 41 6.69 -23.21 0.43
CA HIS A 41 7.95 -22.74 1.03
C HIS A 41 7.85 -22.70 2.55
N THR A 42 8.99 -22.90 3.22
CA THR A 42 9.14 -22.60 4.64
C THR A 42 9.50 -21.12 4.75
N VAL A 43 8.75 -20.33 5.51
CA VAL A 43 8.92 -18.86 5.56
C VAL A 43 9.09 -18.37 6.99
N ASP A 44 10.24 -17.79 7.26
CA ASP A 44 10.50 -17.06 8.50
C ASP A 44 10.31 -15.57 8.26
N GLN A 45 9.51 -14.91 9.10
CA GLN A 45 9.35 -13.46 9.06
C GLN A 45 9.81 -12.86 10.39
N ARG A 46 10.98 -12.25 10.39
CA ARG A 46 11.61 -11.73 11.61
C ARG A 46 12.65 -10.65 11.33
N PRO A 47 12.95 -9.78 12.30
CA PRO A 47 14.17 -9.00 12.24
C PRO A 47 15.38 -9.92 12.30
N VAL A 48 16.46 -9.50 11.67
CA VAL A 48 17.76 -10.17 11.80
C VAL A 48 18.58 -9.56 12.94
N VAL A 49 19.52 -10.32 13.45
CA VAL A 49 20.51 -9.92 14.45
C VAL A 49 21.86 -9.72 13.76
N LEU A 50 22.53 -8.62 14.04
CA LEU A 50 23.88 -8.38 13.50
C LEU A 50 24.83 -9.50 13.94
N GLY A 51 25.60 -10.04 12.99
CA GLY A 51 26.51 -11.15 13.23
C GLY A 51 25.88 -12.54 13.11
N GLU A 52 24.55 -12.66 12.94
CA GLU A 52 23.92 -13.97 12.78
C GLU A 52 24.24 -14.63 11.43
N ASP A 53 24.25 -15.96 11.42
CA ASP A 53 24.36 -16.74 10.20
C ASP A 53 22.98 -16.88 9.51
N LEU A 54 22.95 -16.52 8.23
CA LEU A 54 21.77 -16.59 7.37
C LEU A 54 21.91 -17.66 6.28
N SER A 55 22.94 -18.50 6.33
CA SER A 55 23.24 -19.53 5.30
C SER A 55 22.14 -20.59 5.14
N GLN A 56 21.30 -20.77 6.15
CA GLN A 56 20.15 -21.68 6.13
C GLN A 56 19.04 -21.26 5.14
N TYR A 57 19.00 -19.99 4.75
CA TYR A 57 17.96 -19.47 3.86
C TYR A 57 18.41 -19.57 2.39
N ASP A 58 17.55 -20.15 1.55
CA ASP A 58 17.75 -20.23 0.09
C ASP A 58 17.52 -18.88 -0.61
N GLU A 59 16.68 -18.04 0.00
CA GLU A 59 16.31 -16.72 -0.51
C GLU A 59 15.98 -15.76 0.64
N CYS A 60 16.31 -14.49 0.45
CA CYS A 60 15.90 -13.40 1.33
C CYS A 60 15.05 -12.40 0.55
N ILE A 61 13.93 -11.96 1.13
CA ILE A 61 13.20 -10.78 0.67
C ILE A 61 13.35 -9.68 1.72
N VAL A 62 14.02 -8.59 1.34
CA VAL A 62 14.37 -7.49 2.24
C VAL A 62 13.58 -6.24 1.89
N TYR A 63 12.68 -5.83 2.79
CA TYR A 63 11.95 -4.58 2.64
C TYR A 63 12.81 -3.37 3.01
N ILE A 64 12.90 -2.42 2.08
CA ILE A 64 13.62 -1.16 2.24
C ILE A 64 12.68 -0.11 2.83
N ALA A 65 13.21 0.71 3.73
CA ALA A 65 12.57 1.92 4.23
C ALA A 65 13.58 3.06 4.31
N GLY A 66 13.11 4.29 4.48
CA GLY A 66 14.01 5.43 4.69
C GLY A 66 14.75 5.29 6.02
N PRO A 67 16.10 5.28 6.07
CA PRO A 67 16.85 5.11 7.32
C PRO A 67 16.63 6.23 8.34
N ARG A 68 16.19 7.42 7.90
CA ARG A 68 15.85 8.56 8.78
C ARG A 68 14.36 8.60 9.16
N GLN A 69 13.63 7.51 8.97
CA GLN A 69 12.25 7.39 9.43
C GLN A 69 12.17 6.74 10.81
N ARG A 70 11.27 7.24 11.68
CA ARG A 70 11.07 6.71 13.04
C ARG A 70 10.63 5.24 13.08
N VAL A 71 10.11 4.73 11.98
CA VAL A 71 9.65 3.34 11.85
C VAL A 71 10.77 2.38 11.44
N SER A 72 11.93 2.90 10.99
CA SER A 72 13.07 2.16 10.47
C SER A 72 13.97 1.61 11.60
N LYS A 73 13.39 0.80 12.49
CA LYS A 73 14.03 0.28 13.71
C LYS A 73 15.05 -0.83 13.46
N HIS A 74 15.05 -1.41 12.26
CA HIS A 74 15.88 -2.56 11.87
C HIS A 74 16.76 -2.23 10.67
N PHE A 75 17.13 -0.96 10.49
CA PHE A 75 17.96 -0.52 9.37
C PHE A 75 19.30 -1.27 9.28
N TYR A 76 20.08 -1.31 10.37
CA TYR A 76 21.36 -2.01 10.37
C TYR A 76 21.19 -3.52 10.18
N ALA A 77 20.16 -4.09 10.80
CA ALA A 77 19.80 -5.49 10.63
C ALA A 77 19.49 -5.80 9.15
N GLY A 78 18.63 -5.01 8.51
CA GLY A 78 18.32 -5.17 7.09
C GLY A 78 19.56 -5.05 6.20
N LEU A 79 20.46 -4.11 6.46
CA LEU A 79 21.74 -4.02 5.73
C LEU A 79 22.61 -5.26 5.91
N TRP A 80 22.65 -5.82 7.13
CA TRP A 80 23.31 -7.09 7.39
C TRP A 80 22.69 -8.22 6.56
N ALA A 81 21.37 -8.32 6.51
CA ALA A 81 20.69 -9.32 5.67
C ALA A 81 21.09 -9.20 4.19
N VAL A 82 21.09 -7.98 3.64
CA VAL A 82 21.50 -7.72 2.26
C VAL A 82 22.97 -8.10 2.04
N SER A 83 23.87 -7.81 2.99
CA SER A 83 25.29 -8.13 2.83
C SER A 83 25.58 -9.62 2.86
N ARG A 84 24.78 -10.40 3.61
CA ARG A 84 24.89 -11.87 3.65
C ARG A 84 24.19 -12.54 2.47
N HIS A 85 23.16 -11.89 1.93
CA HIS A 85 22.39 -12.34 0.76
C HIS A 85 22.40 -11.26 -0.33
N PRO A 86 23.54 -11.00 -0.99
CA PRO A 86 23.68 -9.87 -1.92
C PRO A 86 22.79 -10.00 -3.17
N LYS A 87 22.29 -11.20 -3.46
CA LYS A 87 21.34 -11.46 -4.55
C LYS A 87 19.88 -11.55 -4.11
N CYS A 88 19.58 -11.09 -2.89
CA CYS A 88 18.22 -11.07 -2.34
C CYS A 88 17.23 -10.34 -3.25
N VAL A 89 15.95 -10.57 -3.00
CA VAL A 89 14.86 -9.76 -3.53
C VAL A 89 14.70 -8.53 -2.64
N LEU A 90 14.63 -7.34 -3.23
CA LEU A 90 14.33 -6.10 -2.53
C LEU A 90 12.83 -5.78 -2.67
N SER A 91 12.26 -5.06 -1.70
CA SER A 91 10.86 -4.65 -1.76
C SER A 91 10.61 -3.29 -1.10
N PHE A 92 9.53 -2.62 -1.52
CA PHE A 92 8.97 -1.44 -0.86
C PHE A 92 7.53 -1.71 -0.47
N ASP A 93 7.14 -1.28 0.73
CA ASP A 93 5.77 -1.36 1.26
C ASP A 93 5.11 0.03 1.37
N ASP A 94 5.73 1.05 0.75
CA ASP A 94 5.20 2.42 0.69
C ASP A 94 5.52 3.03 -0.69
N TRP A 95 4.55 3.78 -1.26
CA TRP A 95 4.65 4.42 -2.57
C TRP A 95 5.64 5.59 -2.58
N GLN A 96 6.07 6.09 -1.42
CA GLN A 96 7.06 7.16 -1.27
C GLN A 96 8.50 6.74 -1.65
N VAL A 97 8.64 5.89 -2.67
CA VAL A 97 9.88 5.26 -3.16
C VAL A 97 10.99 6.31 -3.36
N ASN A 98 10.71 7.38 -4.09
CA ASN A 98 11.69 8.43 -4.36
C ASN A 98 12.21 9.10 -3.07
N SER A 99 11.33 9.39 -2.12
CA SER A 99 11.73 9.99 -0.84
C SER A 99 12.59 9.03 -0.01
N MET A 100 12.17 7.77 0.11
CA MET A 100 12.92 6.76 0.84
C MET A 100 14.28 6.48 0.19
N TRP A 101 14.32 6.45 -1.14
CA TRP A 101 15.56 6.24 -1.89
C TRP A 101 16.55 7.39 -1.68
N LYS A 102 16.10 8.65 -1.72
CA LYS A 102 16.96 9.81 -1.41
C LYS A 102 17.60 9.71 -0.03
N ASP A 103 16.87 9.21 0.97
CA ASP A 103 17.44 8.99 2.30
C ASP A 103 18.53 7.89 2.27
N VAL A 104 18.30 6.79 1.55
CA VAL A 104 19.30 5.72 1.38
C VAL A 104 20.55 6.24 0.66
N VAL A 105 20.38 6.96 -0.46
CA VAL A 105 21.47 7.59 -1.21
C VAL A 105 22.27 8.54 -0.32
N SER A 106 21.58 9.37 0.47
CA SER A 106 22.22 10.31 1.37
C SER A 106 23.05 9.63 2.46
N ILE A 107 22.65 8.45 2.94
CA ILE A 107 23.49 7.67 3.88
C ILE A 107 24.64 6.98 3.15
N ALA A 108 24.41 6.41 1.97
CA ALA A 108 25.42 5.67 1.22
C ALA A 108 26.55 6.58 0.69
N GLN A 109 26.19 7.78 0.22
CA GLN A 109 27.12 8.76 -0.36
C GLN A 109 27.54 9.86 0.63
N GLY A 110 26.91 9.91 1.80
CA GLY A 110 27.24 10.87 2.85
C GLY A 110 28.63 10.65 3.43
N GLU A 111 29.12 11.63 4.19
CA GLU A 111 30.32 11.43 5.00
C GLU A 111 30.15 10.23 5.94
N THR A 112 31.26 9.59 6.34
CA THR A 112 31.31 8.40 7.22
C THR A 112 30.35 8.47 8.42
N ASN A 113 30.02 9.66 8.91
CA ASN A 113 29.15 9.90 10.06
C ASN A 113 27.65 9.69 9.79
N GLU A 114 27.15 9.74 8.55
CA GLU A 114 25.70 9.65 8.28
C GLU A 114 25.13 8.26 8.56
N LEU A 115 25.87 7.20 8.22
CA LEU A 115 25.53 5.81 8.56
C LEU A 115 25.45 5.61 10.07
N TRP A 116 26.21 6.37 10.84
CA TRP A 116 26.28 6.34 12.31
C TRP A 116 25.57 7.53 12.94
N GLY A 117 24.69 8.20 12.18
CA GLY A 117 24.03 9.41 12.63
C GLY A 117 23.25 9.17 13.93
N LYS A 118 23.33 10.12 14.88
CA LYS A 118 22.68 10.01 16.21
C LYS A 118 21.21 9.61 16.12
N PHE A 119 20.49 10.14 15.13
CA PHE A 119 19.09 9.79 14.88
C PHE A 119 18.93 8.33 14.48
N VAL A 120 19.72 7.84 13.52
CA VAL A 120 19.66 6.46 13.00
C VAL A 120 19.97 5.46 14.12
N LEU A 121 21.06 5.69 14.86
CA LEU A 121 21.44 4.90 16.03
C LEU A 121 20.31 4.86 17.08
N SER A 122 19.74 6.02 17.42
CA SER A 122 18.67 6.11 18.41
C SER A 122 17.40 5.36 18.01
N VAL A 123 16.96 5.47 16.75
CA VAL A 123 15.78 4.75 16.25
C VAL A 123 16.00 3.24 16.25
N ASN A 124 17.21 2.79 15.94
CA ASN A 124 17.58 1.38 15.92
C ASN A 124 17.90 0.83 17.32
N GLY A 125 17.95 1.68 18.36
CA GLY A 125 18.33 1.27 19.70
C GLY A 125 19.76 0.70 19.77
N LYS A 126 20.68 1.30 19.01
CA LYS A 126 22.08 0.86 18.90
C LYS A 126 23.05 1.95 19.33
N THR A 127 24.17 1.53 19.88
CA THR A 127 25.36 2.35 20.09
C THR A 127 26.28 2.25 18.88
N ILE A 128 27.16 3.26 18.70
CA ILE A 128 28.13 3.23 17.62
C ILE A 128 29.08 2.03 17.75
N GLN A 129 29.47 1.65 18.98
CA GLN A 129 30.36 0.53 19.25
C GLN A 129 29.77 -0.80 18.77
N GLU A 130 28.48 -1.03 18.98
CA GLU A 130 27.80 -2.27 18.54
C GLU A 130 27.79 -2.43 17.02
N VAL A 131 27.58 -1.34 16.28
CA VAL A 131 27.41 -1.40 14.82
C VAL A 131 28.72 -1.24 14.05
N LYS A 132 29.71 -0.53 14.62
CA LYS A 132 31.05 -0.35 14.03
C LYS A 132 31.78 -1.67 13.81
N LEU A 133 31.50 -2.69 14.62
CA LEU A 133 32.06 -4.04 14.46
C LEU A 133 31.72 -4.66 13.09
N TYR A 134 30.62 -4.23 12.49
CA TYR A 134 30.09 -4.74 11.22
C TYR A 134 30.15 -3.67 10.11
N GLU A 135 31.00 -2.65 10.26
CA GLU A 135 31.05 -1.51 9.33
C GLU A 135 31.22 -1.94 7.87
N LYS A 136 32.10 -2.92 7.61
CA LYS A 136 32.34 -3.42 6.27
C LYS A 136 31.06 -4.04 5.69
N GLU A 137 30.42 -4.94 6.42
CA GLU A 137 29.21 -5.64 5.98
C GLU A 137 28.04 -4.68 5.78
N LEU A 138 27.89 -3.69 6.65
CA LEU A 138 26.83 -2.69 6.53
C LEU A 138 27.02 -1.80 5.29
N ARG A 139 28.26 -1.46 4.96
CA ARG A 139 28.61 -0.74 3.71
C ARG A 139 28.41 -1.63 2.48
N ASP A 140 28.86 -2.87 2.53
CA ASP A 140 28.65 -3.86 1.46
C ASP A 140 27.13 -4.01 1.16
N GLY A 141 26.29 -4.03 2.20
CA GLY A 141 24.82 -4.06 2.05
C GLY A 141 24.25 -2.81 1.38
N LEU A 142 24.76 -1.61 1.69
CA LEU A 142 24.37 -0.37 1.01
C LEU A 142 24.80 -0.38 -0.46
N ASP A 143 26.02 -0.84 -0.74
CA ASP A 143 26.55 -0.91 -2.10
C ASP A 143 25.72 -1.83 -2.99
N VAL A 144 25.28 -2.98 -2.45
CA VAL A 144 24.35 -3.89 -3.15
C VAL A 144 23.05 -3.17 -3.52
N ILE A 145 22.41 -2.48 -2.58
CA ILE A 145 21.19 -1.71 -2.83
C ILE A 145 21.45 -0.66 -3.92
N MET A 146 22.54 0.09 -3.80
CA MET A 146 22.89 1.19 -4.71
C MET A 146 23.20 0.75 -6.14
N GLN A 147 23.60 -0.52 -6.35
CA GLN A 147 23.83 -1.06 -7.69
C GLN A 147 22.54 -1.27 -8.51
N LYS A 148 21.37 -1.37 -7.85
CA LYS A 148 20.04 -1.56 -8.51
C LYS A 148 19.98 -2.78 -9.45
N ARG A 149 20.68 -3.86 -9.08
CA ARG A 149 20.73 -5.11 -9.86
C ARG A 149 19.80 -6.19 -9.33
N ASN A 150 19.43 -6.10 -8.06
CA ASN A 150 18.54 -7.05 -7.40
C ASN A 150 17.16 -7.06 -8.06
N ARG A 151 16.47 -8.18 -7.90
CA ARG A 151 15.05 -8.27 -8.22
C ARG A 151 14.29 -7.39 -7.22
N MET A 152 13.37 -6.58 -7.70
CA MET A 152 12.52 -5.71 -6.90
C MET A 152 11.07 -6.17 -7.02
N VAL A 153 10.42 -6.48 -5.90
CA VAL A 153 9.00 -6.86 -5.88
C VAL A 153 8.19 -5.84 -5.10
N VAL A 154 7.06 -5.40 -5.66
CA VAL A 154 6.14 -4.45 -5.00
C VAL A 154 4.68 -4.90 -5.10
N SER A 155 3.87 -4.49 -4.14
CA SER A 155 2.43 -4.70 -4.18
C SER A 155 1.77 -3.68 -5.12
N ALA A 156 1.32 -4.14 -6.27
CA ALA A 156 0.63 -3.31 -7.24
C ALA A 156 -0.36 -4.14 -8.06
N PHE A 157 -1.44 -3.51 -8.47
CA PHE A 157 -2.34 -4.00 -9.51
C PHE A 157 -1.58 -4.10 -10.83
N GLN A 158 -1.85 -5.16 -11.60
CA GLN A 158 -1.32 -5.29 -12.96
C GLN A 158 -1.93 -4.20 -13.86
N THR A 159 -1.20 -3.77 -14.87
CA THR A 159 -1.66 -2.74 -15.82
C THR A 159 -1.73 -3.26 -17.27
N GLN A 160 -1.53 -4.55 -17.47
CA GLN A 160 -1.45 -5.19 -18.79
C GLN A 160 -2.75 -5.03 -19.60
N HIS A 161 -3.91 -4.91 -18.93
CA HIS A 161 -5.19 -4.68 -19.57
C HIS A 161 -5.33 -3.28 -20.20
N LEU A 162 -4.45 -2.32 -19.87
CA LEU A 162 -4.50 -0.95 -20.40
C LEU A 162 -3.70 -0.76 -21.70
N SER A 163 -2.89 -1.74 -22.11
CA SER A 163 -2.05 -1.72 -23.34
C SER A 163 -1.06 -0.56 -23.48
N GLU A 164 -1.06 0.42 -22.57
CA GLU A 164 -0.20 1.62 -22.57
C GLU A 164 0.90 1.49 -21.51
N GLU A 165 1.85 0.59 -21.74
CA GLU A 165 2.88 0.23 -20.75
C GLU A 165 3.76 1.40 -20.30
N ASP A 166 3.90 2.46 -21.09
CA ASP A 166 4.67 3.63 -20.68
C ASP A 166 3.88 4.56 -19.74
N GLU A 167 2.55 4.57 -19.84
CA GLU A 167 1.68 5.45 -19.05
C GLU A 167 1.18 4.78 -17.76
N TYR A 168 1.21 3.45 -17.68
CA TYR A 168 0.66 2.71 -16.55
C TYR A 168 1.59 1.60 -16.07
N GLY A 169 1.94 1.65 -14.79
CA GLY A 169 2.71 0.61 -14.14
C GLY A 169 3.66 1.12 -13.07
N PRO A 170 4.19 0.22 -12.24
CA PRO A 170 5.03 0.57 -11.11
C PRO A 170 6.31 1.31 -11.55
N HIS A 171 6.77 1.14 -12.80
CA HIS A 171 7.96 1.81 -13.34
C HIS A 171 7.87 3.33 -13.21
N LEU A 172 6.68 3.93 -13.25
CA LEU A 172 6.47 5.37 -13.01
C LEU A 172 7.07 5.86 -11.67
N LEU A 173 7.13 5.00 -10.66
CA LEU A 173 7.77 5.28 -9.37
C LEU A 173 9.27 4.99 -9.36
N PHE A 174 9.68 3.94 -10.08
CA PHE A 174 11.02 3.38 -10.03
C PHE A 174 12.00 4.01 -11.02
N GLU A 175 11.50 4.59 -12.12
CA GLU A 175 12.30 5.40 -13.05
C GLU A 175 12.86 6.67 -12.40
N GLN A 176 12.11 7.24 -11.45
CA GLN A 176 12.56 8.41 -10.68
C GLN A 176 13.83 8.14 -9.88
N ILE A 177 14.08 6.87 -9.57
CA ILE A 177 15.29 6.41 -8.89
C ILE A 177 16.21 5.63 -9.83
N GLY A 178 15.90 5.57 -11.13
CA GLY A 178 16.66 4.84 -12.15
C GLY A 178 16.80 3.35 -11.85
N TYR A 179 15.75 2.70 -11.35
CA TYR A 179 15.72 1.25 -11.18
C TYR A 179 15.34 0.58 -12.51
N PRO A 180 16.03 -0.48 -12.96
CA PRO A 180 15.73 -1.10 -14.25
C PRO A 180 14.34 -1.77 -14.28
N ARG A 181 13.58 -1.54 -15.36
CA ARG A 181 12.20 -2.06 -15.51
C ARG A 181 12.18 -3.59 -15.51
N GLU A 182 13.16 -4.23 -16.14
CA GLU A 182 13.30 -5.69 -16.23
C GLU A 182 13.62 -6.37 -14.88
N ARG A 183 13.99 -5.56 -13.88
CA ARG A 183 14.23 -6.01 -12.50
C ARG A 183 13.03 -5.74 -11.60
N LEU A 184 11.99 -5.09 -12.10
CA LEU A 184 10.80 -4.72 -11.35
C LEU A 184 9.67 -5.73 -11.60
N PHE A 185 9.14 -6.26 -10.50
CA PHE A 185 8.07 -7.22 -10.48
C PHE A 185 6.96 -6.72 -9.58
N VAL A 186 5.73 -7.13 -9.90
CA VAL A 186 4.56 -6.82 -9.09
C VAL A 186 3.82 -8.07 -8.71
N PHE A 187 3.08 -7.99 -7.61
CA PHE A 187 2.04 -8.95 -7.29
C PHE A 187 0.79 -8.22 -6.83
N ASN A 188 -0.37 -8.74 -7.22
CA ASN A 188 -1.64 -8.33 -6.62
C ASN A 188 -1.76 -9.01 -5.25
N PRO A 189 -1.76 -8.26 -4.13
CA PRO A 189 -1.85 -8.87 -2.82
C PRO A 189 -3.25 -9.40 -2.49
N ASN A 190 -4.31 -9.01 -3.20
CA ASN A 190 -5.67 -9.33 -2.76
C ASN A 190 -5.94 -10.84 -2.54
N PRO A 191 -5.54 -11.78 -3.42
CA PRO A 191 -5.91 -13.20 -3.26
C PRO A 191 -5.49 -13.86 -1.94
N PHE A 192 -4.31 -13.49 -1.40
CA PHE A 192 -3.81 -13.99 -0.10
C PHE A 192 -3.88 -12.96 1.04
N HIS A 193 -4.46 -11.79 0.79
CA HIS A 193 -4.68 -10.76 1.80
C HIS A 193 -5.94 -11.06 2.62
N ARG A 194 -6.00 -10.55 3.86
CA ARG A 194 -7.14 -10.75 4.76
C ARG A 194 -8.45 -10.10 4.26
N ASN A 195 -8.34 -9.09 3.38
CA ASN A 195 -9.42 -8.28 2.79
C ASN A 195 -10.65 -8.18 3.70
N ARG A 196 -10.61 -7.23 4.64
CA ARG A 196 -11.75 -7.01 5.54
C ARG A 196 -12.98 -6.61 4.74
N THR A 197 -14.09 -7.29 4.98
CA THR A 197 -15.40 -6.99 4.41
C THR A 197 -16.35 -6.57 5.52
N TRP A 198 -17.56 -6.15 5.16
CA TRP A 198 -18.57 -5.78 6.15
C TRP A 198 -19.14 -6.99 6.91
N GLU A 199 -19.14 -8.16 6.26
CA GLU A 199 -19.54 -9.45 6.83
C GLU A 199 -18.48 -9.97 7.79
N ASP A 200 -17.21 -9.63 7.52
CA ASP A 200 -16.07 -10.09 8.31
C ASP A 200 -15.03 -8.98 8.50
N PRO A 201 -15.38 -7.94 9.29
CA PRO A 201 -14.54 -6.76 9.47
C PRO A 201 -13.43 -7.01 10.49
N LEU A 202 -13.63 -7.93 11.43
CA LEU A 202 -12.76 -8.13 12.58
C LEU A 202 -11.63 -9.12 12.27
N HIS A 203 -10.51 -8.93 12.96
CA HIS A 203 -9.49 -9.97 13.06
C HIS A 203 -9.23 -10.20 14.55
N GLU A 204 -10.04 -11.09 15.12
CA GLU A 204 -9.89 -11.58 16.49
C GLU A 204 -9.51 -13.07 16.47
N GLY A 205 -8.76 -13.51 17.48
CA GLY A 205 -8.45 -14.92 17.69
C GLY A 205 -7.09 -15.39 17.16
N ILE A 206 -6.83 -16.69 17.35
CA ILE A 206 -5.63 -17.39 16.91
C ILE A 206 -5.70 -17.56 15.39
N GLU A 207 -4.56 -17.31 14.75
CA GLU A 207 -4.39 -17.37 13.31
C GLU A 207 -4.98 -18.64 12.66
N ASN A 208 -5.74 -18.46 11.58
CA ASN A 208 -6.00 -19.51 10.62
C ASN A 208 -5.19 -19.20 9.33
N PRO A 209 -3.99 -19.77 9.13
CA PRO A 209 -3.22 -19.61 7.89
C PRO A 209 -3.90 -20.19 6.66
N SER A 210 -4.86 -21.09 6.88
CA SER A 210 -5.80 -21.60 5.87
C SER A 210 -7.11 -20.81 5.83
N TRP A 211 -7.16 -19.60 6.41
CA TRP A 211 -8.32 -18.74 6.28
C TRP A 211 -8.49 -18.39 4.81
N THR A 212 -9.41 -19.09 4.19
CA THR A 212 -10.09 -18.67 2.98
C THR A 212 -11.34 -17.91 3.43
N LEU A 213 -11.85 -17.01 2.60
CA LEU A 213 -13.21 -16.48 2.78
C LEU A 213 -14.11 -17.72 2.91
N SER A 214 -14.56 -18.03 4.13
CA SER A 214 -15.35 -19.24 4.38
C SER A 214 -16.56 -19.16 3.45
N SER A 215 -16.89 -20.26 2.78
CA SER A 215 -18.13 -20.37 2.03
C SER A 215 -19.30 -20.19 3.00
N LYS A 216 -19.73 -18.93 3.16
CA LYS A 216 -20.97 -18.44 3.75
C LYS A 216 -21.55 -19.34 4.85
N GLU A 217 -21.17 -19.10 6.11
CA GLU A 217 -22.14 -19.32 7.18
C GLU A 217 -23.09 -18.11 7.20
N GLU A 218 -24.38 -18.41 7.04
CA GLU A 218 -25.47 -17.45 6.89
C GLU A 218 -25.64 -16.56 8.13
N GLN A 219 -24.86 -15.49 8.23
CA GLN A 219 -25.22 -14.36 9.09
C GLN A 219 -26.14 -13.41 8.31
N SER A 220 -27.45 -13.54 8.57
CA SER A 220 -28.54 -12.58 8.30
C SER A 220 -28.33 -11.63 7.10
N ASN A 221 -28.82 -12.11 5.95
CA ASN A 221 -28.62 -11.61 4.59
C ASN A 221 -29.42 -10.34 4.21
N CYS A 222 -28.92 -9.15 4.55
CA CYS A 222 -29.15 -7.92 3.77
C CYS A 222 -28.00 -6.97 4.03
N ARG A 223 -27.35 -6.47 2.97
CA ARG A 223 -26.36 -5.39 3.11
C ARG A 223 -27.02 -4.23 3.86
N PRO A 224 -26.34 -3.57 4.82
CA PRO A 224 -26.88 -2.39 5.49
C PRO A 224 -27.36 -1.33 4.50
N GLU A 225 -28.42 -0.61 4.87
CA GLU A 225 -28.96 0.49 4.07
C GLU A 225 -27.87 1.56 3.85
N LYS A 226 -27.73 1.95 2.58
CA LYS A 226 -26.79 2.99 2.17
C LYS A 226 -27.29 4.37 2.56
N ARG A 227 -26.35 5.21 2.97
CA ARG A 227 -26.56 6.61 3.32
C ARG A 227 -25.92 7.46 2.24
N HIS A 228 -26.66 8.48 1.83
CA HIS A 228 -26.21 9.56 0.95
C HIS A 228 -25.13 10.42 1.62
N ARG A 229 -23.92 9.88 1.73
CA ARG A 229 -22.74 10.49 2.37
C ARG A 229 -21.47 10.17 1.58
N PHE A 230 -20.48 11.04 1.75
CA PHE A 230 -19.11 10.79 1.30
C PHE A 230 -18.18 10.60 2.48
N ASN A 231 -17.23 9.68 2.35
CA ASN A 231 -16.08 9.59 3.24
C ASN A 231 -14.76 9.83 2.50
N PHE A 232 -13.81 10.45 3.18
CA PHE A 232 -12.44 10.64 2.74
C PHE A 232 -11.48 10.21 3.84
N ALA A 233 -10.82 9.06 3.64
CA ALA A 233 -9.86 8.50 4.58
C ALA A 233 -8.44 8.65 4.05
N SER A 234 -7.94 9.88 3.96
CA SER A 234 -6.58 10.14 3.52
C SER A 234 -5.98 11.39 4.14
N LEU A 235 -4.68 11.59 3.92
CA LEU A 235 -4.00 12.79 4.40
C LEU A 235 -4.53 14.03 3.68
N VAL A 236 -5.09 14.96 4.46
CA VAL A 236 -5.55 16.25 3.95
C VAL A 236 -4.38 17.23 3.90
N GLN A 237 -3.85 17.44 2.71
CA GLN A 237 -2.71 18.31 2.39
C GLN A 237 -3.07 19.23 1.23
N SER A 238 -2.24 20.22 0.90
CA SER A 238 -2.58 21.24 -0.11
C SER A 238 -3.11 20.67 -1.43
N LYS A 239 -2.51 19.58 -1.95
CA LYS A 239 -2.97 18.90 -3.18
C LYS A 239 -4.36 18.27 -3.00
N THR A 240 -4.56 17.47 -1.95
CA THR A 240 -5.84 16.77 -1.71
C THR A 240 -6.95 17.73 -1.28
N GLN A 241 -6.64 18.82 -0.57
CA GLN A 241 -7.57 19.91 -0.28
C GLN A 241 -8.08 20.58 -1.55
N LYS A 242 -7.18 20.85 -2.52
CA LYS A 242 -7.56 21.43 -3.81
C LYS A 242 -8.49 20.48 -4.56
N TRP A 243 -8.12 19.21 -4.64
CA TRP A 243 -8.94 18.17 -5.28
C TRP A 243 -10.33 18.06 -4.62
N LEU A 244 -10.43 18.02 -3.29
CA LEU A 244 -11.72 17.99 -2.57
C LEU A 244 -12.61 19.21 -2.89
N LYS A 245 -12.02 20.40 -3.07
CA LYS A 245 -12.76 21.60 -3.47
C LYS A 245 -13.26 21.54 -4.93
N GLN A 246 -12.55 20.81 -5.79
CA GLN A 246 -12.99 20.56 -7.17
C GLN A 246 -14.19 19.62 -7.18
N GLN A 247 -14.14 18.56 -6.38
CA GLN A 247 -15.25 17.62 -6.19
C GLN A 247 -16.53 18.31 -5.71
N SER A 248 -16.42 19.36 -4.90
CA SER A 248 -17.57 20.14 -4.42
C SER A 248 -17.99 21.31 -5.32
N GLY A 249 -17.30 21.55 -6.44
CA GLY A 249 -17.53 22.71 -7.31
C GLY A 249 -17.17 24.08 -6.70
N MET A 250 -16.44 24.11 -5.58
CA MET A 250 -16.07 25.36 -4.88
C MET A 250 -15.07 26.22 -5.64
N GLU A 251 -14.25 25.64 -6.53
CA GLU A 251 -13.26 26.41 -7.32
C GLU A 251 -13.92 27.35 -8.35
N ARG A 252 -15.16 27.09 -8.79
CA ARG A 252 -15.84 27.87 -9.84
C ARG A 252 -16.35 29.23 -9.37
N ARG A 253 -16.42 29.48 -8.05
CA ARG A 253 -16.84 30.78 -7.45
C ARG A 253 -15.69 31.80 -7.33
N LYS A 254 -14.54 31.53 -7.93
CA LYS A 254 -13.33 32.36 -7.83
C LYS A 254 -13.31 33.55 -8.81
N ARG A 255 -14.43 34.26 -8.96
CA ARG A 255 -14.47 35.66 -9.42
C ARG A 255 -14.90 36.64 -8.33
N GLU A 256 -15.26 36.16 -7.15
CA GLU A 256 -15.57 37.02 -6.00
C GLU A 256 -14.47 36.92 -4.94
N ARG A 257 -14.19 38.07 -4.33
CA ARG A 257 -13.00 38.42 -3.54
C ARG A 257 -12.67 37.40 -2.45
N VAL A 258 -11.36 37.19 -2.29
CA VAL A 258 -10.67 36.28 -1.38
C VAL A 258 -11.09 36.45 0.08
N ALA A 259 -11.45 35.33 0.71
CA ALA A 259 -10.97 35.01 2.05
C ALA A 259 -10.10 33.74 1.95
N LYS A 260 -8.90 33.78 2.55
CA LYS A 260 -8.01 32.62 2.76
C LYS A 260 -8.64 31.66 3.78
N THR A 261 -9.84 31.16 3.51
CA THR A 261 -10.43 30.13 4.38
C THR A 261 -9.92 28.78 3.90
N SER A 262 -9.04 28.19 4.71
CA SER A 262 -8.58 26.80 4.67
C SER A 262 -9.71 25.79 4.91
N GLN A 263 -10.97 26.22 4.80
CA GLN A 263 -12.13 25.42 5.11
C GLN A 263 -12.35 24.40 4.00
N LEU A 264 -12.42 23.14 4.41
CA LEU A 264 -12.78 22.00 3.57
C LEU A 264 -14.30 21.94 3.45
N PRO A 265 -14.84 21.37 2.36
CA PRO A 265 -16.27 21.07 2.28
C PRO A 265 -16.68 20.20 3.46
N SER A 266 -17.75 20.59 4.14
CA SER A 266 -18.50 19.68 5.03
C SER A 266 -19.58 18.90 4.26
N HIS A 267 -19.89 19.32 3.02
CA HIS A 267 -20.88 18.72 2.14
C HIS A 267 -20.43 18.81 0.68
N ILE A 268 -20.88 17.87 -0.14
CA ILE A 268 -20.80 17.88 -1.60
C ILE A 268 -22.22 17.67 -2.12
N GLY A 269 -22.78 18.69 -2.79
CA GLY A 269 -24.21 18.70 -3.08
C GLY A 269 -25.03 18.71 -1.77
N ALA A 270 -26.03 17.84 -1.69
CA ALA A 270 -26.83 17.64 -0.48
C ALA A 270 -26.18 16.67 0.53
N TRP A 271 -25.12 15.97 0.15
CA TRP A 271 -24.56 14.88 0.95
C TRP A 271 -23.42 15.39 1.84
N PRO A 272 -23.39 15.01 3.13
CA PRO A 272 -22.28 15.35 4.01
C PRO A 272 -20.98 14.63 3.61
N LEU A 273 -19.85 15.26 3.90
CA LEU A 273 -18.50 14.73 3.71
C LEU A 273 -17.80 14.56 5.06
N ASP A 274 -17.49 13.32 5.41
CA ASP A 274 -16.70 12.98 6.59
C ASP A 274 -15.22 12.78 6.24
N LEU A 275 -14.35 13.33 7.09
CA LEU A 275 -12.90 13.26 6.90
C LEU A 275 -12.25 12.43 8.03
N TYR A 276 -11.41 11.49 7.65
CA TYR A 276 -10.73 10.56 8.57
C TYR A 276 -9.22 10.58 8.39
N GLY A 277 -8.48 10.43 9.49
CA GLY A 277 -7.06 10.06 9.46
C GLY A 277 -6.04 11.12 9.91
N SER A 278 -6.32 12.42 9.81
CA SER A 278 -5.35 13.44 10.24
C SER A 278 -5.22 13.51 11.76
N ARG A 279 -3.99 13.41 12.28
CA ARG A 279 -3.67 13.72 13.69
C ARG A 279 -3.72 15.21 14.02
N ALA A 280 -3.46 16.05 13.01
CA ALA A 280 -3.36 17.50 13.17
C ALA A 280 -4.71 18.22 13.03
N GLY A 281 -5.68 17.59 12.37
CA GLY A 281 -7.08 18.03 12.35
C GLY A 281 -7.88 17.30 13.43
N ALA A 282 -9.02 17.85 13.86
CA ALA A 282 -9.98 17.18 14.74
C ALA A 282 -10.71 15.98 14.06
N GLN A 283 -10.04 15.30 13.13
CA GLN A 283 -10.58 14.19 12.36
C GLN A 283 -10.54 12.91 13.19
N LYS A 284 -11.58 12.09 13.06
CA LYS A 284 -11.62 10.77 13.68
C LYS A 284 -10.56 9.88 13.04
N ARG A 285 -9.86 9.11 13.86
CA ARG A 285 -8.93 8.08 13.40
C ARG A 285 -9.52 6.73 13.77
N LEU A 286 -10.05 6.09 12.74
CA LEU A 286 -10.69 4.78 12.84
C LEU A 286 -9.66 3.69 12.54
N THR A 287 -9.82 2.56 13.20
CA THR A 287 -9.22 1.29 12.79
C THR A 287 -9.74 0.88 11.41
N GLU A 288 -9.04 -0.04 10.74
CA GLU A 288 -9.46 -0.51 9.42
C GLU A 288 -10.84 -1.18 9.46
N ASP A 289 -11.19 -1.90 10.52
CA ASP A 289 -12.52 -2.52 10.72
C ASP A 289 -13.62 -1.47 10.83
N GLU A 290 -13.41 -0.43 11.65
CA GLU A 290 -14.32 0.70 11.74
C GLU A 290 -14.44 1.46 10.40
N MET A 291 -13.35 1.60 9.65
CA MET A 291 -13.40 2.22 8.32
C MET A 291 -14.19 1.38 7.31
N VAL A 292 -14.07 0.06 7.34
CA VAL A 292 -14.89 -0.83 6.51
C VAL A 292 -16.37 -0.65 6.83
N GLN A 293 -16.73 -0.49 8.10
CA GLN A 293 -18.11 -0.17 8.49
C GLN A 293 -18.58 1.19 7.93
N VAL A 294 -17.73 2.22 7.95
CA VAL A 294 -18.06 3.50 7.30
C VAL A 294 -18.30 3.33 5.81
N ILE A 295 -17.38 2.66 5.09
CA ILE A 295 -17.50 2.38 3.66
C ILE A 295 -18.80 1.60 3.38
N THR A 296 -19.15 0.64 4.22
CA THR A 296 -20.37 -0.15 4.09
C THR A 296 -21.64 0.69 4.08
N HIS A 297 -21.72 1.70 4.95
CA HIS A 297 -22.91 2.52 5.10
C HIS A 297 -22.94 3.72 4.16
N ASP A 298 -21.81 4.16 3.62
CA ASP A 298 -21.76 5.34 2.77
C ASP A 298 -21.81 4.95 1.28
N TRP A 299 -22.47 5.79 0.49
CA TRP A 299 -22.47 5.63 -0.96
C TRP A 299 -21.12 5.96 -1.60
N GLY A 300 -20.46 7.04 -1.18
CA GLY A 300 -19.26 7.53 -1.87
C GLY A 300 -17.98 7.47 -1.04
N CYS A 301 -16.93 6.91 -1.62
CA CYS A 301 -15.59 6.89 -1.05
C CYS A 301 -14.61 7.68 -1.93
N LEU A 302 -14.01 8.74 -1.38
CA LEU A 302 -13.15 9.65 -2.12
C LEU A 302 -11.68 9.21 -2.07
N MET A 303 -11.07 9.00 -3.24
CA MET A 303 -9.67 8.60 -3.42
C MET A 303 -8.93 9.59 -4.32
N PRO A 304 -8.19 10.57 -3.76
CA PRO A 304 -7.56 11.61 -4.55
C PRO A 304 -6.37 11.07 -5.34
N LYS A 305 -6.00 11.80 -6.40
CA LYS A 305 -4.75 11.60 -7.12
C LYS A 305 -3.55 11.77 -6.18
N TYR A 306 -2.66 10.78 -6.16
CA TYR A 306 -1.33 10.88 -5.58
C TYR A 306 -0.28 10.93 -6.69
N ASP A 307 0.97 11.21 -6.32
CA ASP A 307 2.10 11.24 -7.26
C ASP A 307 2.38 9.85 -7.89
N HIS A 308 1.74 8.80 -7.37
CA HIS A 308 1.80 7.44 -7.87
C HIS A 308 0.60 7.06 -8.78
N ALA A 309 -0.26 8.00 -9.16
CA ALA A 309 -1.41 7.71 -10.02
C ALA A 309 -0.98 7.04 -11.33
N GLY A 310 -1.70 5.98 -11.72
CA GLY A 310 -1.35 5.13 -12.86
C GLY A 310 -0.32 4.05 -12.56
N SER A 311 0.36 4.08 -11.41
CA SER A 311 1.43 3.10 -11.13
C SER A 311 0.92 1.70 -10.75
N GLY A 312 -0.38 1.58 -10.53
CA GLY A 312 -0.97 0.38 -9.96
C GLY A 312 -0.73 0.19 -8.47
N TRP A 313 -0.07 1.12 -7.77
CA TRP A 313 0.23 0.95 -6.34
C TRP A 313 -1.00 0.47 -5.55
N TRP A 314 -0.85 -0.67 -4.89
CA TRP A 314 -1.99 -1.35 -4.28
C TRP A 314 -2.51 -0.62 -3.04
N ARG A 315 -3.85 -0.61 -2.92
CA ARG A 315 -4.59 -0.16 -1.74
C ARG A 315 -5.74 -1.13 -1.50
N ALA A 316 -6.08 -1.40 -0.23
CA ALA A 316 -7.22 -2.28 0.11
C ALA A 316 -8.59 -1.65 -0.22
N ARG A 317 -8.66 -0.32 -0.25
CA ARG A 317 -9.91 0.45 -0.36
C ARG A 317 -10.78 0.17 -1.59
N PRO A 318 -10.24 0.03 -2.82
CA PRO A 318 -11.05 -0.31 -3.98
C PRO A 318 -11.86 -1.59 -3.78
N LEU A 319 -11.22 -2.63 -3.23
CA LEU A 319 -11.89 -3.89 -2.94
C LEU A 319 -12.94 -3.74 -1.84
N GLN A 320 -12.61 -3.02 -0.76
CA GLN A 320 -13.58 -2.70 0.31
C GLN A 320 -14.80 -1.95 -0.24
N CYS A 321 -14.61 -1.02 -1.18
CA CYS A 321 -15.72 -0.30 -1.82
C CYS A 321 -16.56 -1.23 -2.69
N ALA A 322 -15.93 -2.06 -3.53
CA ALA A 322 -16.61 -3.03 -4.37
C ALA A 322 -17.46 -4.03 -3.53
N ASP A 323 -16.90 -4.56 -2.46
CA ASP A 323 -17.59 -5.52 -1.57
C ASP A 323 -18.66 -4.88 -0.72
N ALA A 324 -18.51 -3.60 -0.40
CA ALA A 324 -19.53 -2.77 0.22
C ALA A 324 -20.53 -2.18 -0.80
N GLY A 325 -20.30 -2.33 -2.10
CA GLY A 325 -21.08 -1.71 -3.19
C GLY A 325 -21.24 -0.21 -2.97
N SER A 326 -20.12 0.39 -2.64
CA SER A 326 -19.93 1.82 -2.56
C SER A 326 -19.16 2.25 -3.79
N ILE A 327 -19.33 3.50 -4.18
CA ILE A 327 -18.69 4.07 -5.35
C ILE A 327 -17.36 4.65 -4.90
N LEU A 328 -16.27 4.20 -5.52
CA LEU A 328 -14.96 4.84 -5.40
C LEU A 328 -14.88 5.99 -6.41
N ILE A 329 -14.74 7.23 -5.94
CA ILE A 329 -14.54 8.42 -6.78
C ILE A 329 -13.07 8.81 -6.72
N GLY A 330 -12.41 8.85 -7.88
CA GLY A 330 -10.98 9.12 -7.97
C GLY A 330 -10.55 9.83 -9.24
N ASP A 331 -9.24 9.89 -9.43
CA ASP A 331 -8.62 10.40 -10.67
C ASP A 331 -8.69 9.34 -11.77
N ASP A 332 -9.00 9.74 -13.00
CA ASP A 332 -9.22 8.81 -14.11
C ASP A 332 -8.02 7.88 -14.34
N THR A 333 -6.79 8.37 -14.15
CA THR A 333 -5.58 7.54 -14.26
C THR A 333 -5.53 6.42 -13.21
N GLU A 334 -6.07 6.64 -12.00
CA GLU A 334 -6.19 5.59 -10.97
C GLU A 334 -7.36 4.66 -11.25
N LEU A 335 -8.49 5.22 -11.71
CA LEU A 335 -9.67 4.42 -12.07
C LEU A 335 -9.39 3.51 -13.27
N ALA A 336 -8.55 3.93 -14.22
CA ALA A 336 -8.12 3.12 -15.35
C ALA A 336 -7.39 1.86 -14.92
N VAL A 337 -6.45 1.97 -13.97
CA VAL A 337 -5.78 0.79 -13.39
C VAL A 337 -6.83 -0.18 -12.83
N LEU A 338 -7.81 0.31 -12.08
CA LEU A 338 -8.77 -0.54 -11.38
C LEU A 338 -9.83 -1.15 -12.32
N TYR A 339 -10.35 -0.36 -13.25
CA TYR A 339 -11.57 -0.69 -14.00
C TYR A 339 -11.38 -0.84 -15.50
N GLY A 340 -10.24 -0.40 -16.06
CA GLY A 340 -9.95 -0.52 -17.49
C GLY A 340 -10.68 0.50 -18.37
N TRP A 341 -10.31 0.57 -19.65
CA TRP A 341 -10.81 1.59 -20.58
C TRP A 341 -12.31 1.52 -20.88
N ASN A 342 -12.94 0.39 -20.58
CA ASN A 342 -14.38 0.20 -20.73
C ASN A 342 -15.21 0.76 -19.56
N TYR A 343 -14.59 1.35 -18.54
CA TYR A 343 -15.31 2.00 -17.45
C TYR A 343 -16.07 3.25 -17.95
N PRO A 344 -17.42 3.26 -17.92
CA PRO A 344 -18.19 4.30 -18.60
C PRO A 344 -18.32 5.61 -17.81
N PHE A 345 -17.88 5.63 -16.54
CA PHE A 345 -18.12 6.74 -15.62
C PHE A 345 -16.85 7.56 -15.32
N TYR A 346 -15.88 7.57 -16.26
CA TYR A 346 -14.74 8.49 -16.18
C TYR A 346 -15.20 9.95 -16.12
N GLY A 347 -14.45 10.79 -15.41
CA GLY A 347 -14.74 12.21 -15.24
C GLY A 347 -15.92 12.52 -14.31
N HIS A 348 -16.68 11.53 -13.82
CA HIS A 348 -17.70 11.76 -12.80
C HIS A 348 -17.09 12.32 -11.53
N THR A 349 -17.61 13.46 -11.08
CA THR A 349 -17.24 14.08 -9.81
C THR A 349 -18.16 13.61 -8.70
N ALA A 350 -17.74 13.77 -7.45
CA ALA A 350 -18.60 13.48 -6.30
C ALA A 350 -19.90 14.32 -6.31
N ARG A 351 -19.89 15.50 -6.96
CA ARG A 351 -21.11 16.29 -7.15
C ARG A 351 -22.10 15.62 -8.09
N ASP A 352 -21.62 15.01 -9.16
CA ASP A 352 -22.46 14.30 -10.13
C ASP A 352 -23.10 13.09 -9.44
N ILE A 353 -22.30 12.33 -8.68
CA ILE A 353 -22.78 11.23 -7.83
C ILE A 353 -23.87 11.70 -6.84
N ALA A 354 -23.69 12.85 -6.19
CA ALA A 354 -24.66 13.37 -5.22
C ALA A 354 -26.01 13.79 -5.83
N SER A 355 -26.11 13.85 -7.17
CA SER A 355 -27.33 14.20 -7.89
C SER A 355 -28.03 13.02 -8.56
N MET A 356 -27.44 11.83 -8.48
CA MET A 356 -27.99 10.59 -9.04
C MET A 356 -29.08 10.00 -8.14
N SER A 357 -29.99 9.27 -8.78
CA SER A 357 -30.94 8.38 -8.13
C SER A 357 -30.26 7.14 -7.54
N ASP A 358 -30.91 6.46 -6.60
CA ASP A 358 -30.36 5.23 -6.01
C ASP A 358 -30.11 4.14 -7.05
N GLU A 359 -30.95 4.03 -8.08
CA GLU A 359 -30.76 3.07 -9.18
C GLU A 359 -29.47 3.36 -9.98
N GLU A 360 -29.20 4.63 -10.28
CA GLU A 360 -27.94 5.04 -10.94
C GLU A 360 -26.72 4.80 -10.05
N LEU A 361 -26.85 4.99 -8.72
CA LEU A 361 -25.78 4.71 -7.77
C LEU A 361 -25.47 3.21 -7.67
N GLU A 362 -26.52 2.37 -7.66
CA GLU A 362 -26.41 0.92 -7.70
C GLU A 362 -25.73 0.44 -8.99
N ASP A 363 -26.10 1.00 -10.14
CA ASP A 363 -25.48 0.69 -11.43
C ASP A 363 -23.97 0.97 -11.43
N ILE A 364 -23.56 2.18 -11.01
CA ILE A 364 -22.13 2.53 -10.92
C ILE A 364 -21.39 1.58 -9.98
N ALA A 365 -21.93 1.32 -8.78
CA ALA A 365 -21.30 0.44 -7.81
C ALA A 365 -21.16 -1.00 -8.34
N SER A 366 -22.18 -1.49 -9.06
CA SER A 366 -22.17 -2.80 -9.69
C SER A 366 -21.11 -2.90 -10.78
N VAL A 367 -21.06 -1.93 -11.69
CA VAL A 367 -20.06 -1.87 -12.77
C VAL A 367 -18.64 -1.77 -12.22
N GLN A 368 -18.40 -0.93 -11.20
CA GLN A 368 -17.09 -0.86 -10.54
C GLN A 368 -16.67 -2.21 -9.94
N LYS A 369 -17.60 -2.91 -9.29
CA LYS A 369 -17.34 -4.23 -8.72
C LYS A 369 -16.98 -5.25 -9.81
N GLU A 370 -17.80 -5.34 -10.86
CA GLU A 370 -17.59 -6.28 -11.96
C GLU A 370 -16.23 -6.05 -12.64
N LEU A 371 -15.93 -4.80 -13.00
CA LEU A 371 -14.68 -4.46 -13.68
C LEU A 371 -13.46 -4.67 -12.78
N LEU A 372 -13.55 -4.36 -11.48
CA LEU A 372 -12.46 -4.61 -10.53
C LEU A 372 -12.12 -6.10 -10.48
N TYR A 373 -13.14 -6.96 -10.34
CA TYR A 373 -12.93 -8.41 -10.24
C TYR A 373 -12.55 -9.05 -11.57
N TYR A 374 -12.99 -8.47 -12.69
CA TYR A 374 -12.57 -8.89 -14.02
C TYR A 374 -11.08 -8.61 -14.26
N ASN A 375 -10.62 -7.38 -13.98
CA ASN A 375 -9.23 -6.98 -14.20
C ASN A 375 -8.27 -7.50 -13.12
N HIS A 376 -8.74 -7.64 -11.87
CA HIS A 376 -7.94 -8.00 -10.70
C HIS A 376 -8.59 -9.15 -9.91
N PRO A 377 -8.70 -10.35 -10.50
CA PRO A 377 -9.40 -11.46 -9.87
C PRO A 377 -8.74 -11.87 -8.55
N LEU A 378 -9.56 -12.34 -7.61
CA LEU A 378 -9.09 -12.94 -6.35
C LEU A 378 -8.61 -14.38 -6.54
N ASP A 379 -7.95 -14.67 -7.67
CA ASP A 379 -7.44 -15.99 -7.98
C ASP A 379 -6.05 -16.19 -7.34
N PRO A 380 -5.92 -17.10 -6.36
CA PRO A 380 -4.62 -17.40 -5.74
C PRO A 380 -3.58 -17.87 -6.75
N LYS A 381 -3.98 -18.50 -7.86
CA LYS A 381 -3.07 -18.98 -8.91
C LYS A 381 -2.40 -17.84 -9.67
N VAL A 382 -3.11 -16.72 -9.85
CA VAL A 382 -2.53 -15.52 -10.46
C VAL A 382 -1.42 -14.97 -9.57
N GLN A 383 -1.70 -14.73 -8.29
CA GLN A 383 -0.69 -14.21 -7.35
C GLN A 383 0.49 -15.19 -7.16
N GLN A 384 0.22 -16.51 -7.10
CA GLN A 384 1.27 -17.53 -7.07
C GLN A 384 2.20 -17.43 -8.28
N ALA A 385 1.64 -17.29 -9.49
CA ALA A 385 2.43 -17.15 -10.70
C ALA A 385 3.27 -15.85 -10.71
N GLU A 386 2.71 -14.74 -10.22
CA GLU A 386 3.43 -13.46 -10.07
C GLU A 386 4.62 -13.58 -9.12
N VAL A 387 4.41 -14.14 -7.93
CA VAL A 387 5.48 -14.34 -6.94
C VAL A 387 6.54 -15.32 -7.46
N LEU A 388 6.11 -16.40 -8.12
CA LEU A 388 7.03 -17.39 -8.69
C LEU A 388 7.94 -16.79 -9.77
N LYS A 389 7.42 -15.88 -10.61
CA LYS A 389 8.22 -15.15 -11.61
C LYS A 389 9.39 -14.41 -10.95
N VAL A 390 9.18 -13.78 -9.79
CA VAL A 390 10.26 -13.09 -9.06
C VAL A 390 11.30 -14.09 -8.54
N LEU A 391 10.84 -15.19 -7.94
CA LEU A 391 11.73 -16.19 -7.35
C LEU A 391 12.57 -16.91 -8.41
N MET A 392 12.02 -17.10 -9.61
CA MET A 392 12.70 -17.75 -10.75
C MET A 392 13.51 -16.79 -11.62
N ALA A 393 13.31 -15.47 -11.49
CA ALA A 393 14.07 -14.50 -12.26
C ALA A 393 15.58 -14.58 -11.96
N PRO A 394 16.46 -14.27 -12.94
CA PRO A 394 17.90 -14.32 -12.75
C PRO A 394 18.36 -13.51 -11.52
N LYS A 395 19.11 -14.19 -10.64
CA LYS A 395 19.64 -13.62 -9.39
C LYS A 395 20.73 -12.57 -9.61
#